data_AF-A0A1W2D9J2-F1
#
_entry.id   AF-A0A1W2D9J2-F1
#
_cell.length_a   1.000
_cell.length_b   1.000
_cell.length_c   1.000
_cell.angle_alpha   90.00
_cell.angle_beta   90.00
_cell.angle_gamma   90.00
#
_symmetry.space_group_name_H-M   'P 1'
#
loop_
_entity.id
_entity.type
_entity.pdbx_description
1 polymer ?
#
loop_
_entity_poly.entity_id
_entity_poly.type
_entity_poly.pdbx_seq_one_letter_code
_entity_poly.pdbx_strand_id
1 'polypeptide(L)'
;MSEQELRDGLKLAVADEPPMTFDLDELVDTAERIVRRRRALIAVGVSTAAVAVAAVTVPVVLGIGGAPQELPQAAPPTAMTTTTPPKASLTVTQLRQRGEELGAHLRAQLPLVVPAAKDITPRPFGGEAEGHFWDGQTYLEGTVLFKLGDVQTAIAVQVNAEPQVEPCPSCRELPQQDGSKVVIRSETGPTGNDPQMKITSAIHYRKDGSATRVSTYNYDPVNGPSGNYQPAVALTDEQLVRLATDPALHL
;
A
#
# COMPACT_ATOMS: atom_id res chain seq x y z
N MET A 1 -20.76 44.68 35.67
CA MET A 1 -19.36 44.42 35.30
C MET A 1 -18.79 45.68 34.70
N SER A 2 -17.74 46.21 35.31
CA SER A 2 -17.07 47.42 34.84
C SER A 2 -16.00 47.08 33.80
N GLU A 3 -15.71 48.00 32.87
CA GLU A 3 -14.65 47.83 31.87
C GLU A 3 -13.27 47.60 32.52
N GLN A 4 -13.08 48.10 33.75
CA GLN A 4 -11.86 47.92 34.52
C GLN A 4 -11.67 46.47 34.98
N GLU A 5 -12.73 45.78 35.44
CA GLU A 5 -12.65 44.37 35.82
C GLU A 5 -12.32 43.46 34.61
N LEU A 6 -12.80 43.82 33.43
CA LEU A 6 -12.46 43.10 32.19
C LEU A 6 -11.00 43.30 31.78
N ARG A 7 -10.46 44.51 31.95
CA ARG A 7 -9.04 44.80 31.64
C ARG A 7 -8.10 44.12 32.63
N ASP A 8 -8.44 44.08 33.91
CA ASP A 8 -7.59 43.45 34.92
C ASP A 8 -7.64 41.92 34.82
N GLY A 9 -8.80 41.33 34.47
CA GLY A 9 -8.92 39.90 34.19
C GLY A 9 -8.09 39.44 32.98
N LEU A 10 -8.07 40.24 31.90
CA LEU A 10 -7.26 39.92 30.71
C LEU A 10 -5.75 40.07 30.95
N LYS A 11 -5.32 41.04 31.77
CA LYS A 11 -3.89 41.19 32.12
C LYS A 11 -3.38 40.04 32.97
N LEU A 12 -4.22 39.48 33.84
CA LEU A 12 -3.82 38.34 34.68
C LEU A 12 -3.66 37.05 33.86
N ALA A 13 -4.49 36.86 32.84
CA ALA A 13 -4.44 35.67 31.97
C ALA A 13 -3.22 35.64 31.04
N VAL A 14 -2.63 36.79 30.71
CA VAL A 14 -1.47 36.91 29.80
C VAL A 14 -0.13 36.84 30.55
N ALA A 15 -0.14 37.06 31.88
CA ALA A 15 1.09 37.13 32.67
C ALA A 15 1.74 35.77 32.95
N ASP A 16 1.00 34.67 32.79
CA ASP A 16 1.43 33.31 33.14
C ASP A 16 1.67 32.40 31.91
N GLU A 17 1.63 32.95 30.69
CA GLU A 17 1.89 32.14 29.51
C GLU A 17 3.41 32.01 29.29
N PRO A 18 4.00 30.80 29.45
CA PRO A 18 5.41 30.60 29.16
C PRO A 18 5.66 30.94 27.68
N PRO A 19 6.80 31.58 27.35
CA PRO A 19 7.07 31.96 25.97
C PRO A 19 7.05 30.71 25.09
N MET A 20 6.02 30.57 24.26
CA MET A 20 5.98 29.56 23.22
C MET A 20 7.03 29.94 22.18
N THR A 21 8.22 29.36 22.30
CA THR A 21 9.17 29.28 21.19
C THR A 21 8.58 28.33 20.19
N PHE A 22 7.68 28.85 19.35
CA PHE A 22 7.18 28.14 18.20
C PHE A 22 8.29 28.19 17.13
N ASP A 23 9.15 27.19 17.19
CA ASP A 23 10.22 27.02 16.20
C ASP A 23 9.61 26.42 14.93
N LEU A 24 9.30 27.29 13.97
CA LEU A 24 8.80 26.91 12.65
C LEU A 24 9.78 25.99 11.93
N ASP A 25 11.09 26.16 12.15
CA ASP A 25 12.12 25.38 11.48
C ASP A 25 12.16 23.96 12.05
N GLU A 26 12.01 23.79 13.37
CA GLU A 26 11.87 22.46 13.99
C GLU A 26 10.61 21.72 13.49
N LEU A 27 9.51 22.45 13.30
CA LEU A 27 8.25 21.91 12.78
C LEU A 27 8.38 21.50 11.32
N VAL A 28 9.04 22.32 10.49
CA VAL A 28 9.33 22.02 9.09
C VAL A 28 10.29 20.84 8.97
N ASP A 29 11.37 20.79 9.76
CA ASP A 29 12.31 19.67 9.77
C ASP A 29 11.64 18.35 10.19
N THR A 30 10.74 18.43 11.16
CA THR A 30 9.96 17.27 11.62
C THR A 30 8.95 16.84 10.55
N ALA A 31 8.27 17.79 9.91
CA ALA A 31 7.35 17.54 8.81
C ALA A 31 8.07 16.96 7.58
N GLU A 32 9.23 17.50 7.21
CA GLU A 32 10.06 16.99 6.11
C GLU A 32 10.57 15.59 6.42
N ARG A 33 11.00 15.32 7.66
CA ARG A 33 11.43 13.98 8.08
C ARG A 33 10.28 12.97 7.98
N ILE A 34 9.07 13.37 8.38
CA ILE A 34 7.87 12.53 8.26
C ILE A 34 7.49 12.34 6.77
N VAL A 35 7.50 13.39 5.96
CA VAL A 35 7.17 13.32 4.51
C VAL A 35 8.21 12.52 3.72
N ARG A 36 9.50 12.61 4.06
CA ARG A 36 10.58 11.83 3.44
C ARG A 36 10.47 10.35 3.79
N ARG A 37 10.05 10.03 5.03
CA ARG A 37 9.71 8.67 5.47
C ARG A 37 8.45 8.16 4.75
N ARG A 38 7.46 9.03 4.46
CA ARG A 38 6.25 8.72 3.68
C ARG A 38 6.53 8.47 2.19
N ARG A 39 7.37 9.28 1.54
CA ARG A 39 7.78 9.07 0.13
C ARG A 39 8.62 7.82 -0.07
N ALA A 40 9.24 7.29 0.99
CA ALA A 40 9.93 6.01 0.94
C ALA A 40 8.99 4.80 0.90
N LEU A 41 7.73 4.96 1.31
CA LEU A 41 6.70 3.90 1.33
C LEU A 41 5.67 4.07 0.20
N ILE A 42 5.41 5.31 -0.22
CA ILE A 42 4.39 5.67 -1.22
C ILE A 42 5.08 6.02 -2.54
N ALA A 43 5.49 5.01 -3.30
CA ALA A 43 5.79 5.18 -4.72
C ALA A 43 4.45 5.26 -5.51
N VAL A 44 3.70 6.36 -5.37
CA VAL A 44 2.48 6.61 -6.17
C VAL A 44 2.85 7.36 -7.43
N GLY A 45 2.81 6.67 -8.57
CA GLY A 45 2.75 7.27 -9.90
C GLY A 45 1.29 7.40 -10.33
N VAL A 46 0.80 8.64 -10.47
CA VAL A 46 -0.52 8.90 -11.06
C VAL A 46 -0.43 8.65 -12.57
N SER A 47 -1.13 7.64 -13.07
CA SER A 47 -1.36 7.48 -14.51
C SER A 47 -2.79 7.03 -14.81
N THR A 48 -3.65 7.99 -15.14
CA THR A 48 -4.91 7.74 -15.86
C THR A 48 -4.57 7.45 -17.32
N ALA A 49 -4.59 6.17 -17.72
CA ALA A 49 -4.50 5.78 -19.13
C ALA A 49 -5.86 5.23 -19.60
N ALA A 50 -6.61 6.05 -20.34
CA ALA A 50 -7.76 5.60 -21.11
C ALA A 50 -7.27 4.87 -22.36
N VAL A 51 -7.48 3.56 -22.45
CA VAL A 51 -7.16 2.79 -23.65
C VAL A 51 -8.34 2.85 -24.62
N ALA A 52 -8.19 3.62 -25.69
CA ALA A 52 -9.07 3.58 -26.85
C ALA A 52 -8.61 2.46 -27.80
N VAL A 53 -9.45 1.44 -28.00
CA VAL A 53 -9.20 0.39 -29.00
C VAL A 53 -9.51 0.95 -30.39
N ALA A 54 -8.47 1.19 -31.18
CA ALA A 54 -8.62 1.50 -32.60
C ALA A 54 -8.86 0.21 -33.39
N ALA A 55 -10.05 0.03 -33.95
CA ALA A 55 -10.34 -1.04 -34.88
C ALA A 55 -9.67 -0.76 -36.23
N VAL A 56 -8.63 -1.53 -36.56
CA VAL A 56 -8.01 -1.52 -37.89
C VAL A 56 -9.02 -2.09 -38.89
N THR A 57 -9.24 -1.38 -39.99
CA THR A 57 -10.06 -1.89 -41.09
C THR A 57 -9.31 -1.83 -42.42
N VAL A 58 -9.61 -2.85 -43.24
CA VAL A 58 -9.57 -2.91 -44.72
C VAL A 58 -8.21 -3.31 -45.34
N PRO A 59 -8.13 -4.01 -46.52
CA PRO A 59 -9.16 -4.63 -47.36
C PRO A 59 -8.94 -6.14 -47.67
N VAL A 60 -10.03 -6.87 -47.88
CA VAL A 60 -10.01 -8.08 -48.73
C VAL A 60 -10.30 -7.65 -50.17
N VAL A 61 -9.36 -7.92 -51.07
CA VAL A 61 -9.47 -7.69 -52.51
C VAL A 61 -10.37 -8.76 -53.14
N LEU A 62 -11.23 -8.29 -54.05
CA LEU A 62 -12.31 -8.96 -54.78
C LEU A 62 -11.95 -10.25 -55.52
N GLY A 63 -12.92 -11.17 -55.58
CA GLY A 63 -12.96 -12.25 -56.57
C GLY A 63 -14.23 -13.12 -56.55
N ILE A 64 -15.21 -12.72 -57.38
CA ILE A 64 -16.18 -13.59 -58.10
C ILE A 64 -17.46 -14.04 -57.35
N GLY A 65 -18.57 -13.38 -57.71
CA GLY A 65 -19.77 -14.05 -58.24
C GLY A 65 -20.77 -14.69 -57.26
N GLY A 66 -21.81 -13.96 -56.89
CA GLY A 66 -23.02 -14.52 -56.29
C GLY A 66 -23.90 -13.44 -55.68
N ALA A 67 -25.20 -13.46 -55.97
CA ALA A 67 -26.20 -12.45 -55.61
C ALA A 67 -26.17 -12.03 -54.12
N PRO A 68 -26.57 -10.79 -53.78
CA PRO A 68 -26.67 -10.36 -52.39
C PRO A 68 -27.87 -11.07 -51.73
N GLN A 69 -27.57 -12.16 -51.01
CA GLN A 69 -28.48 -12.71 -50.02
C GLN A 69 -28.30 -11.86 -48.75
N GLU A 70 -29.29 -11.02 -48.47
CA GLU A 70 -29.36 -10.15 -47.30
C GLU A 70 -29.50 -11.05 -46.06
N LEU A 71 -28.35 -11.42 -45.48
CA LEU A 71 -28.31 -12.07 -44.17
C LEU A 71 -28.75 -11.05 -43.13
N PRO A 72 -29.69 -11.38 -42.22
CA PRO A 72 -30.04 -10.49 -41.13
C PRO A 72 -28.77 -10.20 -40.31
N GLN A 73 -28.36 -8.95 -40.33
CA GLN A 73 -27.25 -8.44 -39.54
C GLN A 73 -27.54 -8.74 -38.07
N ALA A 74 -26.77 -9.66 -37.49
CA ALA A 74 -26.85 -9.96 -36.07
C ALA A 74 -26.64 -8.64 -35.31
N ALA A 75 -27.63 -8.26 -34.51
CA ALA A 75 -27.54 -7.09 -33.67
C ALA A 75 -26.27 -7.20 -32.81
N PRO A 76 -25.48 -6.12 -32.67
CA PRO A 76 -24.34 -6.13 -31.77
C PRO A 76 -24.84 -6.52 -30.37
N PRO A 77 -24.12 -7.42 -29.66
CA PRO A 77 -24.50 -7.77 -28.31
C PRO A 77 -24.58 -6.47 -27.49
N THR A 78 -25.77 -6.18 -26.97
CA THR A 78 -25.99 -5.11 -26.01
C THR A 78 -24.99 -5.34 -24.89
N ALA A 79 -23.99 -4.47 -24.79
CA ALA A 79 -23.02 -4.51 -23.71
C ALA A 79 -23.81 -4.35 -22.40
N MET A 80 -24.01 -5.46 -21.70
CA MET A 80 -24.50 -5.43 -20.34
C MET A 80 -23.41 -4.75 -19.52
N THR A 81 -23.59 -3.46 -19.24
CA THR A 81 -22.87 -2.76 -18.18
C THR A 81 -23.18 -3.51 -16.90
N THR A 82 -22.30 -4.44 -16.54
CA THR A 82 -22.28 -5.09 -15.23
C THR A 82 -21.85 -4.01 -14.25
N THR A 83 -22.81 -3.26 -13.73
CA THR A 83 -22.58 -2.33 -12.63
C THR A 83 -22.32 -3.18 -11.40
N THR A 84 -21.06 -3.51 -11.14
CA THR A 84 -20.63 -4.10 -9.87
C THR A 84 -21.10 -3.16 -8.75
N PRO A 85 -21.84 -3.66 -7.74
CA PRO A 85 -22.23 -2.83 -6.61
C PRO A 85 -20.99 -2.18 -5.98
N PRO A 86 -21.04 -0.89 -5.59
CA PRO A 86 -19.93 -0.25 -4.91
C PRO A 86 -19.62 -1.04 -3.63
N LYS A 87 -18.34 -1.42 -3.44
CA LYS A 87 -17.90 -2.02 -2.18
C LYS A 87 -18.19 -1.02 -1.05
N ALA A 88 -18.86 -1.49 0.00
CA ALA A 88 -19.15 -0.64 1.15
C ALA A 88 -17.85 -0.17 1.79
N SER A 89 -17.68 1.14 1.92
CA SER A 89 -16.54 1.74 2.62
C SER A 89 -16.64 1.46 4.12
N LEU A 90 -15.54 1.00 4.73
CA LEU A 90 -15.46 0.83 6.18
C LEU A 90 -15.44 2.19 6.89
N THR A 91 -16.08 2.25 8.05
CA THR A 91 -15.97 3.40 8.97
C THR A 91 -14.59 3.43 9.64
N VAL A 92 -14.19 4.60 10.18
CA VAL A 92 -12.95 4.73 10.97
C VAL A 92 -12.87 3.71 12.11
N THR A 93 -13.95 3.45 12.83
CA THR A 93 -13.98 2.46 13.92
C THR A 93 -13.72 1.05 13.41
N GLN A 94 -14.34 0.66 12.30
CA GLN A 94 -14.12 -0.65 11.68
C GLN A 94 -12.70 -0.79 11.14
N LEU A 95 -12.14 0.26 10.53
CA LEU A 95 -10.76 0.27 10.05
C LEU A 95 -9.76 0.11 11.20
N ARG A 96 -10.00 0.79 12.33
CA ARG A 96 -9.17 0.65 13.54
C ARG A 96 -9.21 -0.78 14.07
N GLN A 97 -10.41 -1.31 14.29
CA GLN A 97 -10.57 -2.69 14.74
C GLN A 97 -9.88 -3.67 13.78
N ARG A 98 -10.06 -3.47 12.47
CA ARG A 98 -9.43 -4.31 11.46
C ARG A 98 -7.90 -4.23 11.52
N GLY A 99 -7.34 -3.04 11.72
CA GLY A 99 -5.90 -2.85 11.89
C GLY A 99 -5.35 -3.57 13.13
N GLU A 100 -6.08 -3.57 14.24
CA GLU A 100 -5.72 -4.30 15.46
C GLU A 100 -5.74 -5.82 15.24
N GLU A 101 -6.78 -6.33 14.57
CA GLU A 101 -6.90 -7.74 14.19
C GLU A 101 -5.74 -8.19 13.29
N LEU A 102 -5.41 -7.40 12.26
CA LEU A 102 -4.28 -7.68 11.35
C LEU A 102 -2.95 -7.72 12.11
N GLY A 103 -2.72 -6.75 13.01
CA GLY A 103 -1.53 -6.73 13.86
C GLY A 103 -1.42 -7.96 14.76
N ALA A 104 -2.52 -8.35 15.43
CA ALA A 104 -2.57 -9.54 16.26
C ALA A 104 -2.31 -10.82 15.45
N HIS A 105 -2.93 -10.94 14.28
CA HIS A 105 -2.74 -12.08 13.37
C HIS A 105 -1.30 -12.21 12.89
N LEU A 106 -0.69 -11.10 12.45
CA LEU A 106 0.71 -11.10 11.99
C LEU A 106 1.69 -11.48 13.11
N ARG A 107 1.43 -11.05 14.36
CA ARG A 107 2.22 -11.47 15.52
C ARG A 107 2.22 -13.00 15.69
N ALA A 108 1.08 -13.65 15.44
CA ALA A 108 0.93 -15.09 15.58
C ALA A 108 1.46 -15.87 14.35
N GLN A 109 1.29 -15.33 13.14
CA GLN A 109 1.69 -16.01 11.90
C GLN A 109 3.18 -15.89 11.57
N LEU A 110 3.80 -14.75 11.87
CA LEU A 110 5.18 -14.51 11.46
C LEU A 110 6.18 -15.56 11.98
N PRO A 111 6.09 -16.07 13.24
CA PRO A 111 6.95 -17.19 13.68
C PRO A 111 6.73 -18.49 12.91
N LEU A 112 5.54 -18.72 12.35
CA LEU A 112 5.23 -19.93 11.59
C LEU A 112 5.79 -19.87 10.15
N VAL A 113 5.90 -18.67 9.60
CA VAL A 113 6.47 -18.43 8.26
C VAL A 113 7.99 -18.23 8.34
N VAL A 114 8.45 -17.54 9.38
CA VAL A 114 9.85 -17.19 9.62
C VAL A 114 10.25 -17.70 11.02
N PRO A 115 10.57 -19.00 11.18
CA PRO A 115 10.88 -19.58 12.50
C PRO A 115 12.06 -18.93 13.24
N ALA A 116 12.97 -18.29 12.49
CA ALA A 116 14.10 -17.55 13.03
C ALA A 116 13.72 -16.17 13.60
N ALA A 117 12.53 -15.64 13.31
CA ALA A 117 12.09 -14.33 13.77
C ALA A 117 11.89 -14.30 15.29
N LYS A 118 12.43 -13.27 15.94
CA LYS A 118 12.30 -13.00 17.38
C LYS A 118 11.80 -11.57 17.61
N ASP A 119 11.38 -11.26 18.83
CA ASP A 119 10.96 -9.91 19.26
C ASP A 119 9.88 -9.26 18.37
N ILE A 120 8.91 -10.07 17.92
CA ILE A 120 7.92 -9.67 16.92
C ILE A 120 6.94 -8.64 17.48
N THR A 121 7.00 -7.43 16.93
CA THR A 121 6.25 -6.26 17.39
C THR A 121 5.55 -5.59 16.22
N PRO A 122 4.27 -5.94 15.95
CA PRO A 122 3.41 -5.16 15.06
C PRO A 122 3.25 -3.73 15.58
N ARG A 123 3.44 -2.77 14.68
CA ARG A 123 3.08 -1.36 14.88
C ARG A 123 1.59 -1.17 14.58
N PRO A 124 0.95 -0.11 15.11
CA PRO A 124 -0.43 0.21 14.76
C PRO A 124 -0.60 0.37 13.24
N PHE A 125 -1.56 -0.36 12.68
CA PHE A 125 -1.98 -0.14 11.29
C PHE A 125 -2.66 1.23 11.15
N GLY A 126 -2.65 1.78 9.94
CA GLY A 126 -3.30 3.03 9.58
C GLY A 126 -3.32 3.22 8.07
N GLY A 127 -3.54 4.44 7.61
CA GLY A 127 -3.36 4.82 6.20
C GLY A 127 -2.01 5.49 5.98
N GLU A 128 -2.02 6.81 5.73
CA GLU A 128 -0.82 7.65 5.53
C GLU A 128 0.15 7.72 6.73
N ALA A 129 -0.30 7.28 7.91
CA ALA A 129 0.51 7.23 9.13
C ALA A 129 -0.02 6.15 10.09
N GLU A 130 0.86 5.63 10.95
CA GLU A 130 0.52 4.65 11.98
C GLU A 130 -0.66 5.15 12.85
N GLY A 131 -1.71 4.34 12.97
CA GLY A 131 -2.89 4.66 13.78
C GLY A 131 -3.76 5.81 13.24
N HIS A 132 -3.44 6.37 12.07
CA HIS A 132 -4.24 7.41 11.43
C HIS A 132 -5.24 6.81 10.44
N PHE A 133 -6.50 7.20 10.58
CA PHE A 133 -7.63 6.69 9.78
C PHE A 133 -8.51 7.85 9.32
N TRP A 134 -9.14 7.71 8.16
CA TRP A 134 -10.17 8.64 7.67
C TRP A 134 -11.31 7.89 7.00
N ASP A 135 -12.47 8.55 6.89
CA ASP A 135 -13.64 7.97 6.22
C ASP A 135 -13.38 7.74 4.74
N GLY A 136 -13.83 6.59 4.23
CA GLY A 136 -13.63 6.22 2.82
C GLY A 136 -12.23 5.68 2.51
N GLN A 137 -11.37 5.50 3.51
CA GLN A 137 -10.07 4.85 3.33
C GLN A 137 -10.24 3.41 2.83
N THR A 138 -9.56 3.08 1.72
CA THR A 138 -9.67 1.79 1.02
C THR A 138 -8.45 0.90 1.20
N TYR A 139 -7.53 1.26 2.09
CA TYR A 139 -6.33 0.49 2.38
C TYR A 139 -5.94 0.58 3.85
N LEU A 140 -5.19 -0.40 4.34
CA LEU A 140 -4.51 -0.34 5.63
C LEU A 140 -3.06 -0.74 5.42
N GLU A 141 -2.15 0.03 6.01
CA GLU A 141 -0.73 -0.23 6.02
C GLU A 141 -0.24 -0.36 7.47
N GLY A 142 0.69 -1.29 7.68
CA GLY A 142 1.32 -1.51 8.98
C GLY A 142 2.71 -2.09 8.81
N THR A 143 3.54 -1.88 9.83
CA THR A 143 4.90 -2.43 9.89
C THR A 143 4.98 -3.45 11.02
N VAL A 144 5.63 -4.58 10.78
CA VAL A 144 5.92 -5.58 11.82
C VAL A 144 7.43 -5.64 12.02
N LEU A 145 7.88 -5.17 13.18
CA LEU A 145 9.28 -5.23 13.59
C LEU A 145 9.62 -6.62 14.12
N PHE A 146 10.82 -7.12 13.83
CA PHE A 146 11.34 -8.35 14.40
C PHE A 146 12.87 -8.40 14.27
N LYS A 147 13.49 -9.41 14.88
CA LYS A 147 14.92 -9.68 14.77
C LYS A 147 15.20 -11.00 14.06
N LEU A 148 16.30 -11.01 13.30
CA LEU A 148 16.96 -12.21 12.77
C LEU A 148 18.38 -12.24 13.32
N GLY A 149 18.63 -13.10 14.32
CA GLY A 149 19.83 -12.99 15.14
C GLY A 149 19.83 -11.66 15.90
N ASP A 150 20.93 -10.91 15.80
CA ASP A 150 21.09 -9.59 16.44
C ASP A 150 20.63 -8.42 15.55
N VAL A 151 20.19 -8.69 14.32
CA VAL A 151 19.79 -7.67 13.35
C VAL A 151 18.31 -7.36 13.50
N GLN A 152 17.97 -6.12 13.81
CA GLN A 152 16.61 -5.61 13.74
C GLN A 152 16.22 -5.32 12.28
N THR A 153 15.03 -5.76 11.90
CA THR A 153 14.44 -5.51 10.57
C THR A 153 12.92 -5.43 10.70
N ALA A 154 12.23 -5.30 9.57
CA ALA A 154 10.78 -5.27 9.54
C ALA A 154 10.23 -5.82 8.22
N ILE A 155 8.93 -6.14 8.24
CA ILE A 155 8.11 -6.22 7.03
C ILE A 155 7.11 -5.07 7.03
N ALA A 156 6.80 -4.55 5.85
CA ALA A 156 5.65 -3.67 5.64
C ALA A 156 4.53 -4.48 5.00
N VAL A 157 3.32 -4.32 5.51
CA VAL A 157 2.12 -5.02 5.03
C VAL A 157 1.10 -3.97 4.66
N GLN A 158 0.62 -4.01 3.43
CA GLN A 158 -0.46 -3.17 2.94
C GLN A 158 -1.57 -4.04 2.37
N VAL A 159 -2.78 -3.85 2.87
CA VAL A 159 -4.00 -4.48 2.35
C VAL A 159 -4.86 -3.41 1.69
N ASN A 160 -5.41 -3.70 0.51
CA ASN A 160 -6.20 -2.77 -0.27
C ASN A 160 -7.52 -3.43 -0.68
N ALA A 161 -8.64 -2.70 -0.56
CA ALA A 161 -9.95 -3.13 -1.02
C ALA A 161 -10.04 -3.21 -2.55
N GLU A 162 -9.20 -2.43 -3.24
CA GLU A 162 -9.08 -2.38 -4.70
C GLU A 162 -7.61 -2.54 -5.11
N PRO A 163 -7.31 -3.10 -6.29
CA PRO A 163 -5.96 -3.44 -6.64
C PRO A 163 -5.28 -2.24 -7.30
N GLN A 164 -4.18 -1.76 -6.72
CA GLN A 164 -3.27 -0.86 -7.42
C GLN A 164 -2.35 -1.70 -8.32
N VAL A 165 -2.76 -1.87 -9.58
CA VAL A 165 -1.96 -2.59 -10.59
C VAL A 165 -1.01 -1.60 -11.24
N GLU A 166 0.26 -1.69 -10.87
CA GLU A 166 1.33 -0.93 -11.52
C GLU A 166 2.00 -1.80 -12.59
N PRO A 167 2.26 -1.27 -13.81
CA PRO A 167 3.06 -1.97 -14.80
C PRO A 167 4.46 -2.28 -14.24
N CYS A 168 4.84 -3.55 -14.25
CA CYS A 168 6.15 -3.99 -13.83
C CYS A 168 6.73 -5.00 -14.82
N PRO A 169 7.43 -4.53 -15.87
CA PRO A 169 7.92 -5.40 -16.94
C PRO A 169 8.99 -6.39 -16.48
N SER A 170 9.70 -6.08 -15.38
CA SER A 170 10.73 -6.93 -14.79
C SER A 170 10.23 -7.80 -13.63
N CYS A 171 8.93 -7.75 -13.30
CA CYS A 171 8.38 -8.55 -12.21
C CYS A 171 8.16 -10.00 -12.63
N ARG A 172 8.27 -10.91 -11.65
CA ARG A 172 7.92 -12.32 -11.83
C ARG A 172 6.47 -12.54 -11.38
N GLU A 173 5.62 -13.01 -12.29
CA GLU A 173 4.26 -13.41 -11.96
C GLU A 173 4.20 -14.89 -11.57
N LEU A 174 3.43 -15.21 -10.54
CA LEU A 174 3.20 -16.53 -9.99
C LEU A 174 1.68 -16.79 -9.99
N PRO A 175 1.13 -17.49 -10.99
CA PRO A 175 -0.29 -17.83 -11.01
C PRO A 175 -0.62 -18.75 -9.84
N GLN A 176 -1.78 -18.54 -9.21
CA GLN A 176 -2.27 -19.37 -8.11
C GLN A 176 -3.35 -20.33 -8.61
N GLN A 177 -3.58 -21.42 -7.87
CA GLN A 177 -4.54 -22.46 -8.26
C GLN A 177 -6.00 -21.97 -8.31
N ASP A 178 -6.35 -20.95 -7.53
CA ASP A 178 -7.69 -20.37 -7.50
C ASP A 178 -7.96 -19.40 -8.67
N GLY A 179 -6.94 -19.04 -9.44
CA GLY A 179 -7.00 -18.05 -10.52
C GLY A 179 -6.62 -16.63 -10.09
N SER A 180 -6.23 -16.42 -8.84
CA SER A 180 -5.51 -15.21 -8.41
C SER A 180 -4.06 -15.26 -8.91
N LYS A 181 -3.30 -14.18 -8.70
CA LYS A 181 -1.87 -14.16 -9.01
C LYS A 181 -1.07 -13.42 -7.96
N VAL A 182 0.17 -13.86 -7.75
CA VAL A 182 1.17 -13.15 -6.95
C VAL A 182 2.22 -12.57 -7.86
N VAL A 183 2.59 -11.31 -7.66
CA VAL A 183 3.66 -10.63 -8.39
C VAL A 183 4.82 -10.39 -7.42
N ILE A 184 6.01 -10.86 -7.79
CA ILE A 184 7.24 -10.60 -7.07
C ILE A 184 7.99 -9.45 -7.75
N ARG A 185 8.23 -8.39 -6.98
CA ARG A 185 8.96 -7.18 -7.39
C ARG A 185 10.19 -7.03 -6.52
N SER A 186 11.34 -6.77 -7.12
CA SER A 186 12.53 -6.33 -6.40
C SER A 186 12.96 -4.98 -6.94
N GLU A 187 13.30 -4.07 -6.04
CA GLU A 187 13.74 -2.73 -6.37
C GLU A 187 14.90 -2.30 -5.47
N THR A 188 15.77 -1.47 -6.03
CA THR A 188 16.70 -0.69 -5.20
C THR A 188 15.93 0.44 -4.55
N GLY A 189 16.33 0.86 -3.34
CA GLY A 189 15.58 1.76 -2.44
C GLY A 189 14.96 3.02 -3.10
N PRO A 190 14.12 3.76 -2.37
CA PRO A 190 12.95 4.55 -2.86
C PRO A 190 13.17 5.64 -3.93
N THR A 191 14.38 5.84 -4.42
CA THR A 191 14.70 6.73 -5.56
C THR A 191 15.77 6.16 -6.51
N GLY A 192 16.14 4.89 -6.39
CA GLY A 192 17.26 4.31 -7.16
C GLY A 192 18.63 4.90 -6.79
N ASN A 193 18.70 5.74 -5.75
CA ASN A 193 19.90 6.51 -5.39
C ASN A 193 20.90 5.72 -4.55
N ASP A 194 20.47 4.63 -3.91
CA ASP A 194 21.36 3.73 -3.19
C ASP A 194 21.23 2.30 -3.73
N PRO A 195 22.22 1.82 -4.51
CA PRO A 195 22.21 0.47 -5.07
C PRO A 195 22.37 -0.63 -4.00
N GLN A 196 22.76 -0.28 -2.78
CA GLN A 196 22.88 -1.22 -1.67
C GLN A 196 21.54 -1.45 -0.97
N MET A 197 20.60 -0.50 -1.03
CA MET A 197 19.24 -0.69 -0.53
C MET A 197 18.49 -1.64 -1.43
N LYS A 198 17.92 -2.71 -0.87
CA LYS A 198 17.10 -3.69 -1.57
C LYS A 198 15.77 -3.85 -0.85
N ILE A 199 14.71 -3.78 -1.65
CA ILE A 199 13.34 -4.04 -1.23
C ILE A 199 12.82 -5.16 -2.13
N THR A 200 12.21 -6.18 -1.53
CA THR A 200 11.47 -7.21 -2.27
C THR A 200 10.05 -7.28 -1.75
N SER A 201 9.09 -7.28 -2.67
CA SER A 201 7.67 -7.31 -2.37
C SER A 201 6.97 -8.46 -3.07
N ALA A 202 6.06 -9.13 -2.36
CA ALA A 202 5.05 -9.99 -2.96
C ALA A 202 3.69 -9.26 -2.93
N ILE A 203 3.04 -9.17 -4.09
CA ILE A 203 1.73 -8.54 -4.25
C ILE A 203 0.74 -9.61 -4.72
N HIS A 204 -0.19 -9.99 -3.86
CA HIS A 204 -1.27 -10.91 -4.19
C HIS A 204 -2.48 -10.15 -4.71
N TYR A 205 -2.80 -10.32 -5.99
CA TYR A 205 -4.00 -9.81 -6.64
C TYR A 205 -5.10 -10.86 -6.59
N ARG A 206 -6.10 -10.65 -5.73
CA ARG A 206 -7.20 -11.59 -5.49
C ARG A 206 -8.32 -11.43 -6.51
N LYS A 207 -9.15 -12.47 -6.62
CA LYS A 207 -10.29 -12.51 -7.56
C LYS A 207 -11.42 -11.55 -7.20
N ASP A 208 -11.53 -11.19 -5.92
CA ASP A 208 -12.49 -10.21 -5.43
C ASP A 208 -12.04 -8.75 -5.70
N GLY A 209 -10.90 -8.58 -6.38
CA GLY A 209 -10.29 -7.29 -6.67
C GLY A 209 -9.49 -6.69 -5.51
N SER A 210 -9.43 -7.32 -4.34
CA SER A 210 -8.53 -6.84 -3.28
C SER A 210 -7.07 -7.18 -3.60
N ALA A 211 -6.15 -6.46 -2.96
CA ALA A 211 -4.73 -6.75 -3.09
C ALA A 211 -4.00 -6.68 -1.75
N THR A 212 -3.04 -7.58 -1.54
CA THR A 212 -2.15 -7.56 -0.38
C THR A 212 -0.71 -7.50 -0.83
N ARG A 213 0.01 -6.48 -0.36
CA ARG A 213 1.44 -6.29 -0.58
C ARG A 213 2.16 -6.57 0.74
N VAL A 214 3.17 -7.43 0.67
CA VAL A 214 4.11 -7.67 1.77
C VAL A 214 5.50 -7.36 1.26
N SER A 215 6.18 -6.41 1.89
CA SER A 215 7.53 -5.97 1.54
C SER A 215 8.52 -6.31 2.64
N THR A 216 9.71 -6.72 2.23
CA THR A 216 10.87 -6.95 3.11
C THR A 216 12.06 -6.14 2.62
N TYR A 217 12.99 -5.89 3.54
CA TYR A 217 14.10 -4.96 3.35
C TYR A 217 15.41 -5.66 3.72
N ASN A 218 16.52 -5.23 3.12
CA ASN A 218 17.87 -5.59 3.57
C ASN A 218 18.45 -4.56 4.55
N TYR A 219 17.62 -3.69 5.11
CA TYR A 219 17.96 -2.68 6.10
C TYR A 219 16.82 -2.57 7.12
N ASP A 220 16.99 -1.72 8.13
CA ASP A 220 15.92 -1.37 9.06
C ASP A 220 15.09 -0.21 8.45
N PRO A 221 13.85 -0.46 7.96
CA PRO A 221 13.04 0.59 7.37
C PRO A 221 12.49 1.59 8.40
N VAL A 222 12.52 1.26 9.69
CA VAL A 222 12.01 2.14 10.75
C VAL A 222 13.05 3.22 11.05
N ASN A 223 14.29 2.85 11.36
CA ASN A 223 15.32 3.86 11.65
C ASN A 223 15.94 4.47 10.38
N GLY A 224 15.54 3.97 9.21
CA GLY A 224 16.07 4.39 7.92
C GLY A 224 17.43 3.74 7.61
N PRO A 225 17.94 3.94 6.38
CA PRO A 225 19.24 3.41 6.00
C PRO A 225 20.34 4.08 6.83
N SER A 226 20.91 3.36 7.80
CA SER A 226 22.07 3.79 8.58
C SER A 226 23.41 3.41 7.90
N GLY A 227 23.38 3.06 6.62
CA GLY A 227 24.50 2.43 5.89
C GLY A 227 24.72 0.96 6.26
N ASN A 228 23.95 0.42 7.21
CA ASN A 228 24.02 -0.97 7.65
C ASN A 228 23.12 -1.85 6.80
N TYR A 229 23.61 -2.24 5.62
CA TYR A 229 22.91 -3.11 4.69
C TYR A 229 23.29 -4.58 4.90
N GLN A 230 22.26 -5.41 4.98
CA GLN A 230 22.40 -6.85 4.89
C GLN A 230 22.64 -7.27 3.43
N PRO A 231 23.38 -8.36 3.17
CA PRO A 231 23.66 -8.83 1.81
C PRO A 231 22.40 -9.24 1.03
N ALA A 232 21.36 -9.67 1.75
CA ALA A 232 20.07 -10.09 1.24
C ALA A 232 18.93 -9.47 2.08
N VAL A 233 17.73 -9.44 1.49
CA VAL A 233 16.51 -9.07 2.22
C VAL A 233 16.16 -10.11 3.29
N ALA A 234 15.41 -9.70 4.31
CA ALA A 234 15.15 -10.54 5.49
C ALA A 234 14.30 -11.79 5.23
N LEU A 235 13.41 -11.75 4.22
CA LEU A 235 12.52 -12.87 3.88
C LEU A 235 12.83 -13.44 2.49
N THR A 236 12.63 -14.75 2.33
CA THR A 236 12.65 -15.40 1.01
C THR A 236 11.37 -15.12 0.23
N ASP A 237 11.41 -15.33 -1.09
CA ASP A 237 10.22 -15.21 -1.94
C ASP A 237 9.08 -16.12 -1.47
N GLU A 238 9.39 -17.36 -1.06
CA GLU A 238 8.38 -18.31 -0.57
C GLU A 238 7.70 -17.80 0.72
N GLN A 239 8.46 -17.18 1.62
CA GLN A 239 7.93 -16.59 2.83
C GLN A 239 7.05 -15.36 2.53
N LEU A 240 7.48 -14.52 1.59
CA LEU A 240 6.69 -13.37 1.13
C LEU A 240 5.39 -13.81 0.45
N VAL A 241 5.45 -14.79 -0.44
CA VAL A 241 4.25 -15.37 -1.09
C VAL A 241 3.31 -15.89 -0.02
N ARG A 242 3.80 -16.70 0.92
CA ARG A 242 2.98 -17.28 1.99
C ARG A 242 2.25 -16.23 2.82
N LEU A 243 2.92 -15.14 3.17
CA LEU A 243 2.28 -14.02 3.87
C LEU A 243 1.30 -13.26 2.96
N ALA A 244 1.68 -12.93 1.73
CA ALA A 244 0.81 -12.18 0.81
C ALA A 244 -0.47 -12.97 0.44
N THR A 245 -0.39 -14.30 0.40
CA THR A 245 -1.53 -15.21 0.15
C THR A 245 -2.33 -15.55 1.40
N ASP A 246 -1.95 -15.05 2.58
CA ASP A 246 -2.70 -15.30 3.80
C ASP A 246 -4.15 -14.80 3.65
N PRO A 247 -5.14 -15.68 3.83
CA PRO A 247 -6.55 -15.31 3.63
C PRO A 247 -7.07 -14.34 4.68
N ALA A 248 -6.38 -14.17 5.83
CA ALA A 248 -6.78 -13.19 6.83
C ALA A 248 -6.22 -11.79 6.55
N LEU A 249 -5.20 -11.65 5.70
CA LEU A 249 -4.62 -10.35 5.35
C LEU A 249 -5.37 -9.71 4.18
N HIS A 250 -6.58 -9.23 4.44
CA HIS A 250 -7.39 -8.48 3.47
C HIS A 250 -8.22 -7.40 4.15
N LEU A 251 -8.79 -6.51 3.34
CA LEU A 251 -9.85 -5.57 3.75
C LEU A 251 -11.23 -6.10 3.44
#